data_AF-A0A952LQ85-F1
#
_entry.id   AF-A0A952LQ85-F1
#
_cell.length_a   1.000
_cell.length_b   1.000
_cell.length_c   1.000
_cell.angle_alpha   90.00
_cell.angle_beta   90.00
_cell.angle_gamma   90.00
#
_symmetry.space_group_name_H-M   'P 1'
#
loop_
_entity.id
_entity.type
_entity.pdbx_description
1 polymer ?
#
loop_
_entity_poly.entity_id
_entity_poly.type
_entity_poly.pdbx_seq_one_letter_code
_entity_poly.pdbx_strand_id
1 'polypeptide(L)' 'MLTLDFSRLSLNQNMHVLDLGCGEGRHALGFGAEYKSLNVFAIDINIDDLNTANARKTQLA' A
#
# COMPACT_ATOMS: atom_id res chain seq x y z
N MET A 1 -0.52 13.53 -3.19
CA MET A 1 -0.83 13.78 -1.76
C MET A 1 -1.37 12.49 -1.18
N LEU A 2 -0.65 11.86 -0.25
CA LEU A 2 -1.16 10.70 0.47
C LEU A 2 -2.30 11.18 1.37
N THR A 3 -3.46 10.52 1.32
CA THR A 3 -4.63 10.84 2.15
C THR A 3 -4.61 10.16 3.52
N LEU A 4 -3.52 9.46 3.85
CA LEU A 4 -3.34 8.75 5.11
C LEU A 4 -2.26 9.46 5.94
N ASP A 5 -2.56 9.69 7.21
CA ASP A 5 -1.59 10.15 8.21
C ASP A 5 -1.10 8.95 9.01
N PHE A 6 0.09 8.43 8.66
CA PHE A 6 0.66 7.25 9.29
C PHE A 6 1.02 7.46 10.75
N SER A 7 1.24 8.70 11.20
CA SER A 7 1.57 8.99 12.60
C SER A 7 0.44 8.63 13.57
N ARG A 8 -0.79 8.54 13.06
CA ARG A 8 -1.99 8.16 13.83
C ARG A 8 -2.18 6.65 13.90
N LEU A 9 -1.36 5.88 13.17
CA LEU A 9 -1.35 4.43 13.21
C LEU A 9 -0.16 3.98 14.05
N SER A 10 -0.40 3.14 15.05
CA SER A 10 0.67 2.57 15.89
C SER A 10 1.43 1.45 15.16
N LEU A 11 2.04 1.79 14.02
CA LEU A 11 2.77 0.86 13.16
C LEU A 11 4.12 0.52 13.79
N ASN A 12 4.39 -0.77 13.93
CA ASN A 12 5.67 -1.30 14.38
C ASN A 12 6.32 -2.14 13.27
N GLN A 13 7.62 -2.38 13.39
CA GLN A 13 8.35 -3.24 12.45
C GLN A 13 7.72 -4.63 12.34
N ASN A 14 7.74 -5.20 11.14
CA ASN A 14 7.25 -6.55 10.83
C ASN A 14 5.74 -6.77 11.02
N MET A 15 4.95 -5.71 11.24
CA MET A 15 3.50 -5.83 11.26
C MET A 15 2.92 -6.13 9.87
N HIS A 16 1.77 -6.79 9.86
CA HIS A 16 0.99 -7.04 8.67
C HIS A 16 -0.09 -5.96 8.52
N VAL A 17 -0.19 -5.39 7.32
CA VAL A 17 -1.20 -4.38 6.96
C VAL A 17 -2.04 -4.94 5.82
N LEU A 18 -3.37 -4.82 5.93
CA LEU A 18 -4.31 -5.16 4.87
C LEU A 18 -5.01 -3.89 4.37
N ASP A 19 -4.80 -3.56 3.10
CA ASP A 19 -5.49 -2.50 2.37
C ASP A 19 -6.61 -3.14 1.53
N LEU A 20 -7.85 -3.06 2.03
CA LEU A 20 -9.04 -3.67 1.44
C LEU A 20 -9.75 -2.66 0.52
N GLY A 21 -9.87 -2.98 -0.77
CA GLY A 21 -10.34 -2.03 -1.77
C GLY A 21 -9.24 -1.03 -2.12
N CYS A 22 -8.03 -1.52 -2.40
CA CYS A 22 -6.85 -0.68 -2.57
C CYS A 22 -6.87 0.17 -3.86
N GLY A 23 -7.80 -0.13 -4.78
CA GLY A 23 -7.85 0.43 -6.13
C GLY A 23 -6.47 0.35 -6.78
N GLU A 24 -6.01 1.46 -7.33
CA GLU A 24 -4.70 1.59 -7.98
C GLU A 24 -3.50 1.65 -7.00
N GLY A 25 -3.67 1.24 -5.74
CA GLY A 25 -2.60 0.96 -4.78
C GLY A 25 -1.97 2.17 -4.08
N ARG A 26 -2.61 3.34 -4.07
CA ARG A 26 -1.99 4.58 -3.55
C ARG A 26 -1.58 4.49 -2.07
N HIS A 27 -2.37 3.84 -1.21
CA HIS A 27 -2.05 3.70 0.21
C HIS A 27 -1.06 2.57 0.45
N ALA A 28 -1.33 1.38 -0.07
CA ALA A 28 -0.42 0.25 0.00
C ALA A 28 1.02 0.58 -0.45
N LEU A 29 1.17 1.30 -1.56
CA LEU A 29 2.50 1.73 -2.05
C LEU A 29 3.12 2.79 -1.14
N GLY A 30 2.31 3.68 -0.55
CA GLY A 30 2.76 4.62 0.47
C GLY A 30 3.33 3.92 1.70
N PHE A 31 2.64 2.89 2.21
CA PHE A 31 3.17 2.07 3.31
C PHE A 31 4.51 1.43 2.96
N GLY A 32 4.65 0.85 1.76
CA GLY A 32 5.90 0.23 1.33
C GLY A 32 7.06 1.22 1.17
N ALA A 33 6.77 2.45 0.74
CA ALA A 33 7.77 3.51 0.59
C ALA A 33 8.25 4.06 1.94
N GLU A 34 7.34 4.27 2.89
CA GLU A 34 7.62 4.89 4.18
C GLU A 34 8.09 3.89 5.25
N TYR A 35 7.59 2.65 5.18
CA TYR A 35 7.86 1.62 6.18
C TYR A 35 8.31 0.30 5.53
N LYS A 36 9.59 0.24 5.16
CA LYS A 36 10.20 -0.93 4.49
C LYS A 36 10.09 -2.26 5.27
N SER A 37 9.82 -2.22 6.57
CA SER A 37 9.68 -3.41 7.43
C SER A 37 8.24 -3.90 7.58
N LEU A 38 7.24 -3.24 6.97
CA LEU A 38 5.86 -3.70 7.00
C LEU A 38 5.58 -4.74 5.91
N ASN A 39 4.74 -5.71 6.24
CA ASN A 39 4.19 -6.67 5.30
C ASN A 39 2.83 -6.18 4.83
N VAL A 40 2.79 -5.50 3.67
CA VAL A 40 1.57 -4.89 3.14
C VAL A 40 0.89 -5.81 2.13
N PHE A 41 -0.36 -6.16 2.39
CA PHE A 41 -1.25 -6.89 1.50
C PHE A 41 -2.31 -5.92 0.99
N ALA A 42 -2.45 -5.83 -0.32
CA ALA A 42 -3.40 -4.93 -0.96
C ALA A 42 -4.29 -5.75 -1.89
N ILE A 43 -5.60 -5.62 -1.71
CA ILE A 43 -6.58 -6.38 -2.48
C ILE A 43 -7.66 -5.46 -3.02
N ASP A 44 -8.08 -5.74 -4.25
CA ASP A 44 -9.21 -5.11 -4.90
C ASP A 44 -9.94 -6.15 -5.75
N ILE A 45 -11.23 -5.96 -5.96
CA ILE A 45 -12.03 -6.82 -6.84
C ILE A 45 -11.85 -6.45 -8.31
N ASN A 46 -11.41 -5.22 -8.59
CA ASN A 46 -11.16 -4.74 -9.94
C ASN A 46 -9.73 -5.06 -10.36
N ILE A 47 -9.60 -5.98 -11.33
CA ILE A 47 -8.29 -6.41 -11.84
C ILE A 47 -7.54 -5.29 -12.56
N ASP A 48 -8.24 -4.35 -13.21
CA ASP A 48 -7.60 -3.25 -13.93
C ASP A 48 -6.94 -2.25 -12.97
N ASP A 49 -7.56 -2.04 -11.81
CA ASP A 49 -6.99 -1.27 -10.72
C ASP A 49 -5.73 -1.94 -10.17
N LEU A 50 -5.76 -3.27 -9.96
CA LEU A 50 -4.59 -4.04 -9.54
C LEU A 50 -3.46 -4.03 -10.57
N ASN A 51 -3.78 -4.08 -11.86
CA ASN A 51 -2.80 -3.95 -12.93
C ASN A 51 -2.11 -2.58 -12.89
N THR A 52 -2.88 -1.52 -12.69
CA THR A 52 -2.36 -0.16 -12.49
C THR A 52 -1.48 -0.07 -11.25
N ALA A 53 -1.91 -0.66 -10.13
CA ALA A 53 -1.16 -0.71 -8.89
C ALA A 53 0.20 -1.43 -9.05
N ASN A 54 0.22 -2.57 -9.75
CA ASN A 54 1.43 -3.33 -10.02
C ASN A 54 2.39 -2.57 -10.96
N ALA A 55 1.88 -1.90 -11.98
CA ALA A 55 2.70 -1.06 -12.86
C ALA A 55 3.39 0.07 -12.07
N ARG A 56 2.66 0.73 -11.15
CA ARG A 56 3.20 1.77 -10.25
C ARG A 56 4.23 1.20 -9.29
N LYS A 57 4.00 0.00 -8.73
CA LYS A 57 4.95 -0.68 -7.85
C LYS A 57 6.33 -0.83 -8.49
N THR A 58 6.37 -1.25 -9.76
CA THR A 58 7.63 -1.43 -10.51
C THR A 58 8.39 -0.12 -10.73
N GLN A 59 7.71 1.03 -10.75
CA GLN A 59 8.34 2.35 -10.88
C GLN A 59 8.95 2.87 -9.56
N LEU A 60 8.54 2.30 -8.42
CA LEU A 60 8.96 2.69 -7.07
C LEU A 60 10.04 1.77 -6.48
N ALA A 61 10.36 0.66 -7.15
CA ALA A 61 11.39 -0.31 -6.77
C ALA A 61 12.76 0.09 -7.33
#